data_AF-A0A7C2MHG0-F1
#
_entry.id   AF-A0A7C2MHG0-F1
#
_cell.length_a   1.000
_cell.length_b   1.000
_cell.length_c   1.000
_cell.angle_alpha   90.00
_cell.angle_beta   90.00
_cell.angle_gamma   90.00
#
_symmetry.space_group_name_H-M   'P 1'
#
loop_
_entity.id
_entity.type
_entity.pdbx_description
1 polymer ?
#
loop_
_entity_poly.entity_id
_entity_poly.type
_entity_poly.pdbx_seq_one_letter_code
_entity_poly.pdbx_strand_id
1 'polypeptide(L)'
;MQKENIAKFLLACLLMFVSFNSQAFSAKEPQEGEDAKVNTEEEIEAYIDHHLQDSYYVNFFSDGETGAHYGFPLPVILWDNGLKVFSSGKFHHGEDIVEVDGQHYRLYHSHIYMTDAEGTITYDEDGFPANERPWDFSITKNVLTMMLVGLLMVILFSQLAKTYKNRAIPKKFGRVLEPLVLYVRDEIAKPNIGKNYRKYTSFLLTVFFFIWILNLLG
;
A
#
# COMPACT_ATOMS: atom_id res chain seq x y z
N MET A 1 -24.16 -6.77 18.89
CA MET A 1 -23.16 -7.85 19.02
C MET A 1 -22.10 -7.87 17.93
N GLN A 2 -22.41 -8.05 16.62
CA GLN A 2 -21.33 -8.16 15.60
C GLN A 2 -20.48 -6.89 15.38
N LYS A 3 -21.06 -5.67 15.48
CA LYS A 3 -20.32 -4.42 15.25
C LYS A 3 -19.29 -4.10 16.33
N GLU A 4 -19.57 -4.46 17.58
CA GLU A 4 -18.60 -4.29 18.68
C GLU A 4 -17.42 -5.25 18.52
N ASN A 5 -17.66 -6.46 18.01
CA ASN A 5 -16.60 -7.44 17.79
C ASN A 5 -15.68 -7.03 16.62
N ILE A 6 -16.23 -6.45 15.56
CA ILE A 6 -15.44 -5.94 14.42
C ILE A 6 -14.60 -4.73 14.83
N ALA A 7 -15.17 -3.79 15.60
CA ALA A 7 -14.42 -2.63 16.09
C ALA A 7 -13.29 -3.04 17.04
N LYS A 8 -13.54 -4.02 17.92
CA LYS A 8 -12.52 -4.59 18.81
C LYS A 8 -11.43 -5.35 18.04
N PHE A 9 -11.80 -6.07 16.98
CA PHE A 9 -10.85 -6.75 16.11
C PHE A 9 -9.97 -5.78 15.34
N LEU A 10 -10.53 -4.74 14.72
CA LEU A 10 -9.78 -3.69 14.03
C LEU A 10 -8.89 -2.91 15.00
N LEU A 11 -9.36 -2.62 16.21
CA LEU A 11 -8.56 -1.99 17.26
C LEU A 11 -7.40 -2.89 17.71
N ALA A 12 -7.62 -4.20 17.81
CA ALA A 12 -6.56 -5.16 18.13
C ALA A 12 -5.50 -5.25 17.02
N CYS A 13 -5.91 -5.27 15.74
CA CYS A 13 -4.98 -5.22 14.61
C CYS A 13 -4.18 -3.90 14.59
N LEU A 14 -4.83 -2.77 14.88
CA LEU A 14 -4.16 -1.47 14.97
C LEU A 14 -3.16 -1.41 16.14
N LEU A 15 -3.54 -1.92 17.31
CA LEU A 15 -2.66 -1.97 18.49
C LEU A 15 -1.47 -2.92 18.27
N MET A 16 -1.68 -4.04 17.57
CA MET A 16 -0.61 -4.95 17.17
C MET A 16 0.34 -4.27 16.18
N PHE A 17 -0.19 -3.50 15.22
CA PHE A 17 0.60 -2.72 14.27
C PHE A 17 1.43 -1.61 14.97
N VAL A 18 0.84 -0.88 15.91
CA VAL A 18 1.55 0.18 16.67
C VAL A 18 2.65 -0.40 17.55
N SER A 19 2.42 -1.56 18.18
CA SER A 19 3.41 -2.21 19.05
C SER A 19 4.66 -2.69 18.30
N PHE A 20 4.54 -2.99 17.00
CA PHE A 20 5.66 -3.34 16.11
C PHE A 20 6.52 -2.13 15.71
N ASN A 21 5.98 -0.92 15.74
CA ASN A 21 6.67 0.30 15.29
C ASN A 21 7.48 1.01 16.40
N SER A 22 7.40 0.55 17.66
CA SER A 22 8.05 1.20 18.82
C SER A 22 9.59 1.11 18.85
N GLN A 23 10.24 0.49 17.85
CA GLN A 23 11.70 0.33 17.78
C GLN A 23 12.29 0.81 16.45
N ALA A 24 11.86 1.97 15.95
CA ALA A 24 12.47 2.60 14.78
C ALA A 24 12.49 4.12 14.93
N PHE A 25 13.33 4.63 15.84
CA PHE A 25 13.69 6.04 15.86
C PHE A 25 15.17 6.16 16.16
N SER A 26 15.99 6.06 15.10
CA SER A 26 17.30 6.71 14.96
C SER A 26 18.07 6.04 13.81
N ALA A 27 18.18 6.73 12.67
CA ALA A 27 19.34 6.61 11.79
C ALA A 27 19.50 7.92 11.01
N LYS A 28 20.74 8.36 10.89
CA LYS A 28 21.19 9.62 10.30
C LYS A 28 22.12 9.29 9.12
N GLU A 29 21.82 9.87 7.93
CA GLU A 29 22.69 10.08 6.73
C GLU A 29 23.29 8.85 6.00
N PRO A 30 23.78 8.92 4.72
CA PRO A 30 23.64 9.93 3.65
C PRO A 30 23.36 9.37 2.20
N GLN A 31 23.23 10.29 1.23
CA GLN A 31 23.36 10.16 -0.25
C GLN A 31 22.20 9.57 -1.07
N GLU A 32 21.23 10.44 -1.42
CA GLU A 32 20.55 10.37 -2.72
C GLU A 32 21.60 10.51 -3.84
N GLY A 33 21.64 9.50 -4.70
CA GLY A 33 22.45 9.49 -5.91
C GLY A 33 22.17 10.70 -6.78
N GLU A 34 23.25 11.22 -7.36
CA GLU A 34 23.32 12.38 -8.23
C GLU A 34 22.17 12.49 -9.24
N ASP A 35 21.78 13.73 -9.53
CA ASP A 35 21.08 14.19 -10.74
C ASP A 35 21.84 13.76 -12.02
N ALA A 36 21.86 12.46 -12.32
CA ALA A 36 22.17 11.95 -13.63
C ALA A 36 20.95 12.28 -14.48
N LYS A 37 21.04 13.37 -15.26
CA LYS A 37 20.04 13.76 -16.24
C LYS A 37 19.74 12.55 -17.15
N VAL A 38 18.63 11.88 -16.87
CA VAL A 38 18.10 10.76 -17.65
C VAL A 38 17.71 11.35 -19.01
N ASN A 39 18.52 11.13 -20.04
CA ASN A 39 18.36 11.83 -21.33
C ASN A 39 17.90 10.90 -22.47
N THR A 40 17.88 9.59 -22.24
CA THR A 40 17.54 8.60 -23.26
C THR A 40 16.19 7.96 -22.95
N GLU A 41 15.37 7.68 -23.96
CA GLU A 41 14.02 7.11 -23.80
C GLU A 41 14.04 5.76 -23.05
N GLU A 42 15.07 4.93 -23.30
CA GLU A 42 15.32 3.66 -22.60
C GLU A 42 15.72 3.85 -21.12
N GLU A 43 16.52 4.87 -20.82
CA GLU A 43 16.88 5.21 -19.43
C GLU A 43 15.70 5.81 -18.69
N ILE A 44 14.84 6.58 -19.37
CA ILE A 44 13.60 7.14 -18.82
C ILE A 44 12.60 6.02 -18.53
N GLU A 45 12.45 5.04 -19.44
CA GLU A 45 11.55 3.90 -19.24
C GLU A 45 12.03 2.99 -18.10
N ALA A 46 13.34 2.68 -18.05
CA ALA A 46 13.95 1.97 -16.92
C ALA A 46 13.80 2.76 -15.60
N TYR A 47 14.07 4.06 -15.62
CA TYR A 47 13.90 4.92 -14.44
C TYR A 47 12.44 4.95 -13.96
N ILE A 48 11.48 5.08 -14.87
CA ILE A 48 10.04 5.03 -14.56
C ILE A 48 9.66 3.68 -13.95
N ASP A 49 10.12 2.58 -14.53
CA ASP A 49 9.86 1.23 -14.02
C ASP A 49 10.45 1.06 -12.61
N HIS A 50 11.68 1.52 -12.36
CA HIS A 50 12.33 1.41 -11.06
C HIS A 50 11.75 2.35 -9.97
N HIS A 51 11.16 3.50 -10.33
CA HIS A 51 10.67 4.50 -9.37
C HIS A 51 9.16 4.42 -9.08
N LEU A 52 8.36 3.80 -9.96
CA LEU A 52 6.94 3.55 -9.71
C LEU A 52 6.67 2.24 -8.96
N GLN A 53 7.72 1.47 -8.69
CA GLN A 53 7.61 0.19 -8.02
C GLN A 53 7.16 0.35 -6.56
N ASP A 54 6.33 -0.61 -6.15
CA ASP A 54 5.84 -0.71 -4.79
C ASP A 54 7.00 -0.90 -3.81
N SER A 55 6.84 -0.51 -2.55
CA SER A 55 7.93 -0.64 -1.58
C SER A 55 7.43 -1.11 -0.22
N TYR A 56 8.32 -1.66 0.58
CA TYR A 56 8.04 -2.03 1.97
C TYR A 56 8.25 -0.84 2.94
N TYR A 57 8.28 0.39 2.43
CA TYR A 57 8.52 1.58 3.25
C TYR A 57 7.55 2.71 2.89
N VAL A 58 6.91 3.29 3.89
CA VAL A 58 6.01 4.43 3.67
C VAL A 58 6.77 5.72 3.91
N ASN A 59 7.00 6.48 2.85
CA ASN A 59 7.53 7.84 2.93
C ASN A 59 6.37 8.84 2.98
N PHE A 60 6.31 9.67 4.02
CA PHE A 60 5.30 10.73 4.14
C PHE A 60 5.79 12.06 3.58
N PHE A 61 7.00 12.46 3.96
CA PHE A 61 7.61 13.72 3.56
C PHE A 61 9.13 13.53 3.45
N SER A 62 9.73 14.07 2.40
CA SER A 62 11.17 14.26 2.28
C SER A 62 11.49 15.72 2.54
N ASP A 63 12.45 15.98 3.42
CA ASP A 63 13.00 17.32 3.61
C ASP A 63 14.11 17.55 2.57
N GLY A 64 13.83 18.40 1.58
CA GLY A 64 14.75 18.68 0.47
C GLY A 64 16.02 19.44 0.87
N GLU A 65 16.11 20.00 2.07
CA GLU A 65 17.33 20.66 2.55
C GLU A 65 18.24 19.74 3.36
N THR A 66 17.69 18.70 3.99
CA THR A 66 18.45 17.76 4.85
C THR A 66 18.55 16.35 4.27
N GLY A 67 17.83 16.04 3.18
CA GLY A 67 17.72 14.69 2.62
C GLY A 67 17.02 13.70 3.57
N ALA A 68 16.37 14.19 4.63
CA ALA A 68 15.74 13.33 5.62
C ALA A 68 14.36 12.86 5.12
N HIS A 69 14.21 11.55 4.94
CA HIS A 69 12.91 10.94 4.66
C HIS A 69 12.20 10.59 5.97
N TYR A 70 11.04 11.21 6.18
CA TYR A 70 10.16 10.90 7.30
C TYR A 70 9.15 9.84 6.87
N GLY A 71 9.30 8.66 7.42
CA GLY A 71 8.51 7.50 7.09
C GLY A 71 8.59 6.41 8.14
N PHE A 72 8.02 5.26 7.83
CA PHE A 72 8.14 4.08 8.69
C PHE A 72 8.22 2.79 7.87
N PRO A 73 8.96 1.79 8.37
CA PRO A 73 9.06 0.49 7.73
C PRO A 73 7.80 -0.34 7.93
N LEU A 74 7.42 -1.10 6.90
CA LEU A 74 6.29 -2.02 6.94
C LEU A 74 6.70 -3.42 7.41
N PRO A 75 5.76 -4.18 7.97
CA PRO A 75 6.02 -5.56 8.36
C PRO A 75 6.22 -6.43 7.12
N VAL A 76 7.33 -7.15 7.13
CA VAL A 76 7.70 -8.19 6.18
C VAL A 76 7.29 -9.54 6.78
N ILE A 77 6.49 -10.29 6.03
CA ILE A 77 5.92 -11.58 6.42
C ILE A 77 6.27 -12.57 5.32
N LEU A 78 7.28 -13.40 5.58
CA LEU A 78 7.74 -14.42 4.66
C LEU A 78 7.36 -15.81 5.17
N TRP A 79 7.05 -16.69 4.23
CA TRP A 79 6.90 -18.11 4.50
C TRP A 79 7.96 -18.90 3.75
N ASP A 80 8.93 -19.38 4.52
CA ASP A 80 10.04 -20.21 4.04
C ASP A 80 10.43 -21.18 5.17
N ASN A 81 10.01 -22.43 5.02
CA ASN A 81 10.21 -23.50 6.03
C ASN A 81 9.77 -23.12 7.46
N GLY A 82 8.89 -22.13 7.57
CA GLY A 82 8.51 -21.47 8.82
C GLY A 82 7.97 -20.07 8.53
N LEU A 83 7.23 -19.51 9.49
CA LEU A 83 6.75 -18.14 9.43
C LEU A 83 7.84 -17.19 9.94
N LYS A 84 8.30 -16.28 9.08
CA LYS A 84 9.32 -15.28 9.38
C LYS A 84 8.69 -13.90 9.32
N VAL A 85 8.69 -13.18 10.45
CA VAL A 85 8.12 -11.83 10.55
C VAL A 85 9.16 -10.87 11.08
N PHE A 86 9.44 -9.82 10.32
CA PHE A 86 10.40 -8.78 10.70
C PHE A 86 10.04 -7.43 10.06
N SER A 87 10.68 -6.36 10.52
CA SER A 87 10.47 -5.02 9.95
C SER A 87 11.32 -4.85 8.69
N SER A 88 10.75 -4.29 7.62
CA SER A 88 11.50 -3.96 6.39
C SER A 88 12.65 -2.98 6.62
N GLY A 89 12.65 -2.25 7.75
CA GLY A 89 13.73 -1.34 8.12
C GLY A 89 15.08 -2.06 8.28
N LYS A 90 15.08 -3.37 8.52
CA LYS A 90 16.30 -4.19 8.53
C LYS A 90 17.01 -4.27 7.18
N PHE A 91 16.29 -4.05 6.07
CA PHE A 91 16.91 -4.03 4.75
C PHE A 91 17.64 -2.71 4.46
N HIS A 92 17.49 -1.67 5.30
CA HIS A 92 18.10 -0.35 5.08
C HIS A 92 17.93 0.15 3.64
N HIS A 93 16.67 0.18 3.16
CA HIS A 93 16.32 0.55 1.77
C HIS A 93 16.91 -0.35 0.66
N GLY A 94 17.30 -1.59 0.99
CA GLY A 94 17.82 -2.58 0.04
C GLY A 94 19.35 -2.71 0.02
N GLU A 95 20.03 -1.95 0.87
CA GLU A 95 21.49 -2.03 1.02
C GLU A 95 21.90 -3.26 1.85
N ASP A 96 21.12 -3.58 2.88
CA ASP A 96 21.49 -4.59 3.86
C ASP A 96 20.83 -5.95 3.59
N ILE A 97 21.58 -6.98 3.98
CA ILE A 97 21.13 -8.37 3.97
C ILE A 97 20.52 -8.68 5.34
N VAL A 98 19.35 -9.31 5.32
CA VAL A 98 18.63 -9.67 6.54
C VAL A 98 18.75 -11.16 6.79
N GLU A 99 19.38 -11.53 7.90
CA GLU A 99 19.41 -12.91 8.38
C GLU A 99 18.23 -13.17 9.34
N VAL A 100 17.44 -14.21 9.04
CA VAL A 100 16.38 -14.72 9.93
C VAL A 100 16.43 -16.24 9.91
N ASP A 101 16.54 -16.85 11.09
CA ASP A 101 16.57 -18.31 11.30
C ASP A 101 17.65 -19.06 10.48
N GLY A 102 18.78 -18.39 10.22
CA GLY A 102 19.91 -18.93 9.46
C GLY A 102 19.72 -18.87 7.93
N GLN A 103 18.68 -18.19 7.44
CA GLN A 103 18.52 -17.85 6.03
C GLN A 103 18.77 -16.36 5.81
N HIS A 104 19.41 -16.03 4.68
CA HIS A 104 19.69 -14.66 4.28
C HIS A 104 18.71 -14.20 3.20
N TYR A 105 18.22 -12.97 3.37
CA TYR A 105 17.29 -12.33 2.45
C TYR A 105 17.85 -11.01 1.97
N ARG A 106 17.63 -10.70 0.69
CA ARG A 106 17.95 -9.41 0.10
C ARG A 106 16.72 -8.82 -0.57
N LEU A 107 16.49 -7.53 -0.34
CA LEU A 107 15.50 -6.76 -1.10
C LEU A 107 16.15 -6.30 -2.41
N TYR A 108 15.62 -6.75 -3.54
CA TYR A 108 16.12 -6.42 -4.88
C TYR A 108 14.93 -6.12 -5.78
N HIS A 109 14.90 -4.94 -6.42
CA HIS A 109 13.80 -4.51 -7.30
C HIS A 109 12.42 -4.73 -6.66
N SER A 110 12.27 -4.31 -5.41
CA SER A 110 11.00 -4.39 -4.67
C SER A 110 10.50 -5.82 -4.38
N HIS A 111 11.35 -6.80 -4.59
CA HIS A 111 11.09 -8.20 -4.31
C HIS A 111 12.13 -8.75 -3.34
N ILE A 112 11.70 -9.62 -2.45
CA ILE A 112 12.59 -10.27 -1.49
C ILE A 112 13.06 -11.60 -2.08
N TYR A 113 14.38 -11.77 -2.17
CA TYR A 113 15.03 -12.98 -2.66
C TYR A 113 15.82 -13.64 -1.53
N MET A 114 15.91 -14.97 -1.59
CA MET A 114 16.86 -15.72 -0.76
C MET A 114 18.25 -15.62 -1.36
N THR A 115 19.25 -15.34 -0.53
CA THR A 115 20.64 -15.19 -0.94
C THR A 115 21.57 -16.00 -0.04
N ASP A 116 22.85 -16.03 -0.40
CA ASP A 116 23.93 -16.40 0.52
C ASP A 116 24.21 -15.27 1.53
N ALA A 117 25.17 -15.50 2.42
CA ALA A 117 25.63 -14.51 3.40
C ALA A 117 26.27 -13.25 2.75
N GLU A 118 26.65 -13.35 1.48
CA GLU A 118 27.28 -12.28 0.70
C GLU A 118 26.24 -11.44 -0.08
N GLY A 119 24.98 -11.91 -0.14
CA GLY A 119 23.88 -11.20 -0.78
C GLY A 119 23.88 -11.34 -2.31
N THR A 120 24.45 -12.41 -2.84
CA THR A 120 24.63 -12.64 -4.27
C THR A 120 23.29 -12.86 -4.99
N ILE A 121 23.02 -12.01 -5.99
CA ILE A 121 21.93 -12.21 -6.95
C ILE A 121 22.50 -12.86 -8.20
N THR A 122 22.05 -14.08 -8.47
CA THR A 122 22.33 -14.85 -9.69
C THR A 122 21.31 -14.49 -10.75
N TYR A 123 21.75 -14.42 -12.01
CA TYR A 123 20.90 -14.08 -13.15
C TYR A 123 20.78 -15.28 -14.09
N ASP A 124 19.61 -15.45 -14.69
CA ASP A 124 19.38 -16.43 -15.75
C ASP A 124 19.86 -15.93 -17.13
N GLU A 125 19.69 -16.76 -18.17
CA GLU A 125 20.10 -16.46 -19.55
C GLU A 125 19.36 -15.24 -20.13
N ASP A 126 18.19 -14.89 -19.58
CA ASP A 126 17.36 -13.77 -19.98
C ASP A 126 17.63 -12.50 -19.14
N GLY A 127 18.55 -12.56 -18.18
CA GLY A 127 18.95 -11.43 -17.33
C GLY A 127 18.06 -11.19 -16.11
N PHE A 128 17.18 -12.12 -15.75
CA PHE A 128 16.33 -12.04 -14.57
C PHE A 128 16.95 -12.74 -13.35
N PRO A 129 16.65 -12.29 -12.11
CA PRO A 129 17.12 -12.97 -10.90
C PRO A 129 16.66 -14.43 -10.83
N ALA A 130 17.60 -15.36 -10.84
CA ALA A 130 17.36 -16.80 -10.74
C ALA A 130 17.25 -17.30 -9.29
N ASN A 131 17.47 -16.42 -8.30
CA ASN A 131 17.38 -16.75 -6.88
C ASN A 131 15.97 -17.21 -6.48
N GLU A 132 15.91 -18.15 -5.54
CA GLU A 132 14.65 -18.61 -4.96
C GLU A 132 13.94 -17.46 -4.23
N ARG A 133 12.63 -17.35 -4.48
CA ARG A 133 11.76 -16.38 -3.82
C ARG A 133 10.94 -17.08 -2.74
N PRO A 134 11.00 -16.61 -1.48
CA PRO A 134 10.10 -17.11 -0.45
C PRO A 134 8.67 -16.66 -0.76
N TRP A 135 7.69 -17.35 -0.18
CA TRP A 135 6.31 -16.92 -0.27
C TRP A 135 6.13 -15.63 0.52
N ASP A 136 5.84 -14.55 -0.18
CA ASP A 136 5.77 -13.22 0.41
C ASP A 136 4.31 -12.80 0.67
N PHE A 137 3.97 -12.63 1.95
CA PHE A 137 2.68 -12.12 2.44
C PHE A 137 2.81 -10.75 3.10
N SER A 138 3.92 -10.07 2.87
CA SER A 138 4.24 -8.77 3.44
C SER A 138 3.26 -7.70 2.98
N ILE A 139 3.09 -6.67 3.81
CA ILE A 139 2.26 -5.52 3.46
C ILE A 139 3.16 -4.47 2.83
N THR A 140 2.95 -4.20 1.54
CA THR A 140 3.62 -3.12 0.83
C THR A 140 2.89 -1.78 1.01
N LYS A 141 3.53 -0.69 0.56
CA LYS A 141 2.97 0.65 0.60
C LYS A 141 1.63 0.69 -0.13
N ASN A 142 1.53 0.11 -1.33
CA ASN A 142 0.28 0.13 -2.10
C ASN A 142 -0.80 -0.72 -1.44
N VAL A 143 -0.46 -1.90 -0.94
CA VAL A 143 -1.43 -2.76 -0.21
C VAL A 143 -1.96 -2.03 1.02
N LEU A 144 -1.09 -1.37 1.80
CA LEU A 144 -1.51 -0.56 2.95
C LEU A 144 -2.45 0.56 2.53
N THR A 145 -2.11 1.31 1.47
CA THR A 145 -2.96 2.41 0.95
C THR A 145 -4.31 1.88 0.51
N MET A 146 -4.37 0.76 -0.22
CA MET A 146 -5.62 0.12 -0.61
C MET A 146 -6.45 -0.32 0.61
N MET A 147 -5.82 -0.86 1.65
CA MET A 147 -6.50 -1.20 2.90
C MET A 147 -7.06 0.03 3.61
N LEU A 148 -6.30 1.12 3.68
CA LEU A 148 -6.75 2.40 4.27
C LEU A 148 -7.92 3.00 3.49
N VAL A 149 -7.85 3.01 2.15
CA VAL A 149 -8.95 3.46 1.29
C VAL A 149 -10.17 2.55 1.45
N GLY A 150 -9.98 1.24 1.51
CA GLY A 150 -11.05 0.28 1.78
C GLY A 150 -11.74 0.54 3.12
N LEU A 151 -10.97 0.81 4.18
CA LEU A 151 -11.52 1.17 5.49
C LEU A 151 -12.28 2.50 5.43
N LEU A 152 -11.70 3.52 4.77
CA LEU A 152 -12.34 4.81 4.57
C LEU A 152 -13.67 4.65 3.83
N MET A 153 -13.71 3.87 2.76
CA MET A 153 -14.91 3.54 2.00
C MET A 153 -16.00 2.92 2.88
N VAL A 154 -15.66 1.95 3.73
CA VAL A 154 -16.60 1.35 4.68
C VAL A 154 -17.17 2.41 5.63
N ILE A 155 -16.35 3.33 6.13
CA ILE A 155 -16.79 4.42 7.01
C ILE A 155 -17.73 5.37 6.26
N LEU A 156 -17.33 5.86 5.08
CA LEU A 156 -18.09 6.82 4.28
C LEU A 156 -19.47 6.28 3.91
N PHE A 157 -19.54 5.09 3.31
CA PHE A 157 -20.81 4.48 2.91
C PHE A 157 -21.67 4.06 4.10
N SER A 158 -21.06 3.62 5.22
CA SER A 158 -21.80 3.34 6.45
C SER A 158 -22.47 4.59 7.04
N GLN A 159 -21.79 5.74 7.01
CA GLN A 159 -22.36 7.02 7.45
C GLN A 159 -23.47 7.50 6.51
N LEU A 160 -23.27 7.36 5.20
CA LEU A 160 -24.25 7.71 4.20
C LEU A 160 -25.53 6.86 4.35
N ALA A 161 -25.40 5.54 4.51
CA ALA A 161 -26.52 4.64 4.74
C ALA A 161 -27.34 4.98 6.00
N LYS A 162 -26.67 5.37 7.09
CA LYS A 162 -27.34 5.85 8.32
C LYS A 162 -28.15 7.13 8.08
N THR A 163 -27.64 8.03 7.24
CA THR A 163 -28.30 9.29 6.89
C THR A 163 -29.59 9.05 6.11
N TYR A 164 -29.54 8.17 5.10
CA TYR A 164 -30.73 7.76 4.34
C TYR A 164 -31.79 7.06 5.21
N LYS A 165 -31.37 6.21 6.16
CA LYS A 165 -32.30 5.49 7.04
C LYS A 165 -33.11 6.43 7.94
N ASN A 166 -32.48 7.49 8.45
CA ASN A 166 -33.10 8.37 9.44
C ASN A 166 -33.85 9.56 8.81
N ARG A 167 -33.90 9.67 7.47
CA ARG A 167 -34.43 10.83 6.72
C ARG A 167 -33.93 12.18 7.27
N ALA A 168 -32.76 12.17 7.90
CA ALA A 168 -32.17 13.35 8.51
C ALA A 168 -31.47 14.13 7.40
N ILE A 169 -31.62 15.46 7.40
CA ILE A 169 -30.85 16.33 6.51
C ILE A 169 -29.36 16.00 6.70
N PRO A 170 -28.63 15.62 5.64
CA PRO A 170 -27.23 15.24 5.76
C PRO A 170 -26.44 16.38 6.41
N LYS A 171 -25.81 16.11 7.56
CA LYS A 171 -24.89 17.07 8.18
C LYS A 171 -23.52 16.94 7.50
N LYS A 172 -23.02 18.05 6.95
CA LYS A 172 -21.67 18.25 6.39
C LYS A 172 -21.26 17.27 5.28
N PHE A 173 -20.60 16.16 5.59
CA PHE A 173 -19.97 15.27 4.61
C PHE A 173 -20.96 14.51 3.70
N GLY A 174 -22.13 14.11 4.23
CA GLY A 174 -23.16 13.45 3.43
C GLY A 174 -23.72 14.33 2.29
N ARG A 175 -23.59 15.65 2.40
CA ARG A 175 -24.04 16.63 1.39
C ARG A 175 -23.14 16.66 0.15
N VAL A 176 -21.86 16.34 0.29
CA VAL A 176 -20.89 16.32 -0.82
C VAL A 176 -20.95 14.97 -1.55
N LEU A 177 -21.13 13.88 -0.82
CA LEU A 177 -21.20 12.54 -1.39
C LEU A 177 -22.50 12.28 -2.15
N GLU A 178 -23.62 12.86 -1.72
CA GLU A 178 -24.93 12.62 -2.34
C GLU A 178 -24.97 13.00 -3.83
N PRO A 179 -24.55 14.20 -4.27
CA PRO A 179 -24.46 14.53 -5.69
C PRO A 179 -23.57 13.59 -6.50
N LEU A 180 -22.44 13.15 -5.95
CA LEU A 180 -21.53 12.21 -6.61
C LEU A 180 -22.18 10.83 -6.78
N VAL A 181 -22.86 10.34 -5.75
CA VAL A 181 -23.60 9.07 -5.80
C VAL A 181 -24.74 9.14 -6.81
N LEU A 182 -25.46 10.26 -6.87
CA LEU A 182 -26.52 10.50 -7.85
C LEU A 182 -25.95 10.56 -9.27
N TYR A 183 -24.83 11.26 -9.48
CA TYR A 183 -24.13 11.31 -10.77
C TYR A 183 -23.75 9.90 -11.25
N VAL A 184 -23.09 9.12 -10.41
CA VAL A 184 -22.71 7.74 -10.74
C VAL A 184 -23.93 6.88 -11.05
N ARG A 185 -25.05 7.06 -10.34
CA ARG A 185 -26.27 6.31 -10.59
C ARG A 185 -26.99 6.74 -11.87
N ASP A 186 -27.23 8.03 -12.03
CA ASP A 186 -28.15 8.59 -13.02
C ASP A 186 -27.45 8.90 -14.34
N GLU A 187 -26.21 9.37 -14.31
CA GLU A 187 -25.43 9.73 -15.50
C GLU A 187 -24.53 8.59 -16.01
N ILE A 188 -24.18 7.63 -15.15
CA ILE A 188 -23.32 6.49 -15.54
C ILE A 188 -24.12 5.18 -15.56
N ALA A 189 -24.61 4.71 -14.41
CA ALA A 189 -25.19 3.37 -14.32
C ALA A 189 -26.50 3.23 -15.12
N LYS A 190 -27.41 4.20 -14.99
CA LYS A 190 -28.73 4.17 -15.65
C LYS A 190 -28.66 4.17 -17.19
N PRO A 191 -27.90 5.06 -17.86
CA PRO A 191 -27.83 5.07 -19.33
C PRO A 191 -27.08 3.86 -19.88
N ASN A 192 -26.03 3.38 -19.20
CA ASN A 192 -25.19 2.28 -19.72
C ASN A 192 -25.77 0.88 -19.44
N ILE A 193 -26.47 0.67 -18.32
CA ILE A 193 -26.97 -0.66 -17.90
C ILE A 193 -28.47 -0.82 -18.20
N GLY A 194 -29.22 0.28 -18.27
CA GLY A 194 -30.67 0.25 -18.50
C GLY A 194 -31.45 -0.32 -17.30
N LYS A 195 -32.46 -1.15 -17.55
CA LYS A 195 -33.47 -1.56 -16.54
C LYS A 195 -32.88 -2.22 -15.28
N ASN A 196 -31.72 -2.88 -15.40
CA ASN A 196 -31.06 -3.59 -14.30
C ASN A 196 -30.07 -2.72 -13.50
N TYR A 197 -29.97 -1.41 -13.77
CA TYR A 197 -28.96 -0.53 -13.17
C TYR A 197 -28.91 -0.61 -11.64
N ARG A 198 -30.06 -0.72 -10.96
CA ARG A 198 -30.13 -0.77 -9.49
C ARG A 198 -29.36 -1.94 -8.89
N LYS A 199 -29.32 -3.09 -9.56
CA LYS A 199 -28.58 -4.28 -9.10
C LYS A 199 -27.07 -4.05 -9.11
N TYR A 200 -26.58 -3.31 -10.10
CA TYR A 200 -25.16 -3.07 -10.32
C TYR A 200 -24.65 -1.76 -9.72
N THR A 201 -25.55 -0.83 -9.36
CA THR A 201 -25.19 0.48 -8.80
C THR A 201 -24.31 0.33 -7.54
N SER A 202 -24.60 -0.62 -6.65
CA SER A 202 -23.80 -0.84 -5.43
C SER A 202 -22.35 -1.25 -5.74
N PHE A 203 -22.16 -2.12 -6.72
CA PHE A 203 -20.82 -2.52 -7.18
C PHE A 203 -20.12 -1.33 -7.86
N LEU A 204 -20.83 -0.65 -8.76
CA LEU A 204 -20.28 0.47 -9.54
C LEU A 204 -19.87 1.64 -8.64
N LEU A 205 -20.65 1.97 -7.61
CA LEU A 205 -20.27 2.93 -6.58
C LEU A 205 -19.02 2.51 -5.82
N THR A 206 -18.89 1.23 -5.47
CA THR A 206 -17.70 0.75 -4.75
C THR A 206 -16.45 0.92 -5.60
N VAL A 207 -16.47 0.44 -6.85
CA VAL A 207 -15.34 0.53 -7.77
C VAL A 207 -15.00 1.98 -8.11
N PHE A 208 -16.01 2.79 -8.44
CA PHE A 208 -15.83 4.20 -8.81
C PHE A 208 -15.15 4.98 -7.68
N PHE A 209 -15.71 4.93 -6.47
CA PHE A 209 -15.16 5.70 -5.36
C PHE A 209 -13.82 5.13 -4.86
N PHE A 210 -13.61 3.81 -4.93
CA PHE A 210 -12.32 3.21 -4.58
C PHE A 210 -11.19 3.72 -5.51
N ILE A 211 -11.39 3.61 -6.82
CA ILE A 211 -10.41 4.10 -7.81
C ILE A 211 -10.25 5.61 -7.73
N TRP A 212 -11.36 6.35 -7.61
CA TRP A 212 -11.32 7.80 -7.53
C TRP A 212 -10.56 8.30 -6.30
N ILE A 213 -10.76 7.68 -5.13
CA ILE A 213 -10.03 8.05 -3.91
C ILE A 213 -8.55 7.67 -4.02
N LEU A 214 -8.21 6.50 -4.56
CA LEU A 214 -6.81 6.13 -4.81
C LEU A 214 -6.13 7.17 -5.69
N ASN A 215 -6.75 7.55 -6.81
CA ASN A 215 -6.22 8.58 -7.71
C ASN A 215 -6.11 9.97 -7.07
N LEU A 216 -6.91 10.27 -6.04
CA LEU A 216 -6.81 11.53 -5.29
C LEU A 216 -5.62 11.53 -4.32
N LEU A 217 -5.25 10.35 -3.80
CA LEU A 217 -4.15 10.19 -2.85
C LEU A 217 -2.78 10.18 -3.55
N GLY A 218 -2.74 9.95 -4.86
CA GLY A 218 -1.50 9.82 -5.63
C GLY A 218 -0.82 8.49 -5.35
#